data_AF-A0A7J5J941-F1
#
_entry.id   AF-A0A7J5J941-F1
#
_cell.length_a   1.000
_cell.length_b   1.000
_cell.length_c   1.000
_cell.angle_alpha   90.00
_cell.angle_beta   90.00
_cell.angle_gamma   90.00
#
_symmetry.space_group_name_H-M   'P 1'
#
loop_
_entity.id
_entity.type
_entity.pdbx_description
1 polymer ?
#
loop_
_entity_poly.entity_id
_entity_poly.type
_entity_poly.pdbx_seq_one_letter_code
_entity_poly.pdbx_strand_id
1 'polypeptide(L)'
;MNWNSHEFIWLDWTILAVGIVAVIWAVWRSVQKDKRSQQGASSEDYLFGKGEPWYIIGAAIFAANIGSEHLVGLAGTGAKSGVGMAHWEMQGWMILLLGWLFVPFYQLLNNKMGKIITMPDFLKYRYT
;
A
#
# COMPACT_ATOMS: atom_id res chain seq x y z
N MET A 1 -19.52 28.42 -9.14
CA MET A 1 -19.16 27.86 -7.83
C MET A 1 -18.48 28.98 -7.07
N ASN A 2 -19.05 29.43 -5.95
CA ASN A 2 -18.57 30.63 -5.26
C ASN A 2 -17.37 30.22 -4.37
N TRP A 3 -16.15 30.61 -4.76
CA TRP A 3 -14.90 30.15 -4.16
C TRP A 3 -14.47 30.94 -2.90
N ASN A 4 -15.41 31.62 -2.23
CA ASN A 4 -15.15 32.59 -1.16
C ASN A 4 -15.63 32.15 0.24
N SER A 5 -15.93 30.87 0.45
CA SER A 5 -16.27 30.34 1.78
C SER A 5 -15.01 30.10 2.61
N HIS A 6 -14.64 31.11 3.40
CA HIS A 6 -13.59 31.02 4.43
C HIS A 6 -14.03 30.28 5.71
N GLU A 7 -15.25 29.72 5.73
CA GLU A 7 -15.78 28.96 6.86
C GLU A 7 -16.10 27.53 6.42
N PHE A 8 -15.64 26.55 7.21
CA PHE A 8 -16.04 25.15 7.06
C PHE A 8 -17.54 25.04 7.30
N ILE A 9 -18.26 24.52 6.31
CA ILE A 9 -19.70 24.29 6.42
C ILE A 9 -19.90 23.07 7.33
N TRP A 10 -20.98 23.04 8.12
CA TRP A 10 -21.31 21.90 9.01
C TRP A 10 -21.38 20.55 8.26
N LEU A 11 -21.69 20.60 6.97
CA LEU A 11 -21.68 19.47 6.04
C LEU A 11 -20.27 18.86 5.90
N ASP A 12 -19.22 19.69 5.83
CA ASP A 12 -17.83 19.23 5.70
C ASP A 12 -17.38 18.46 6.94
N TRP A 13 -17.74 18.98 8.12
CA TRP A 13 -17.53 18.29 9.40
C TRP A 13 -18.28 16.96 9.47
N THR A 14 -19.49 16.92 8.94
CA THR A 14 -20.30 15.69 8.87
C THR A 14 -19.63 14.65 7.97
N ILE A 15 -19.15 15.07 6.79
CA ILE A 15 -18.46 14.18 5.83
C ILE A 15 -17.16 13.64 6.46
N LEU A 16 -16.37 14.48 7.12
CA LEU A 16 -15.14 14.07 7.80
C LEU A 16 -15.43 13.06 8.93
N ALA A 17 -16.42 13.33 9.78
CA ALA A 17 -16.80 12.43 10.87
C ALA A 17 -17.25 11.06 10.34
N VAL A 18 -18.10 11.04 9.31
CA VAL A 18 -18.54 9.80 8.66
C VAL A 18 -17.37 9.04 8.04
N GLY A 19 -16.44 9.73 7.37
CA GLY A 19 -15.25 9.12 6.80
C GLY A 19 -14.37 8.43 7.84
N ILE A 20 -14.10 9.10 8.96
CA ILE A 20 -13.31 8.53 10.06
C ILE A 20 -14.01 7.31 10.67
N VAL A 21 -15.32 7.42 10.95
CA VAL A 21 -16.09 6.31 11.51
C VAL A 21 -16.11 5.11 10.54
N ALA A 22 -16.25 5.34 9.24
CA ALA A 22 -16.22 4.29 8.24
C ALA A 22 -14.87 3.56 8.18
N VAL A 23 -13.76 4.29 8.26
CA VAL A 23 -12.40 3.69 8.30
C VAL A 23 -12.22 2.89 9.58
N ILE A 24 -12.56 3.44 10.74
CA ILE A 24 -12.49 2.73 12.03
C ILE A 24 -13.33 1.45 11.98
N TRP A 25 -14.54 1.53 11.46
CA TRP A 25 -15.43 0.37 11.32
C TRP A 25 -14.86 -0.68 10.36
N ALA A 26 -14.29 -0.27 9.23
CA ALA A 26 -13.67 -1.19 8.26
C ALA A 26 -12.46 -1.91 8.86
N VAL A 27 -11.57 -1.18 9.55
CA VAL A 27 -10.41 -1.75 10.26
C VAL A 27 -10.88 -2.68 11.38
N TRP A 28 -11.83 -2.26 12.20
CA TRP A 28 -12.38 -3.09 13.27
C TRP A 28 -13.02 -4.37 12.73
N ARG A 29 -13.76 -4.27 11.62
CA ARG A 29 -14.36 -5.43 10.94
C ARG A 29 -13.29 -6.36 10.36
N SER A 30 -12.22 -5.83 9.78
CA SER A 30 -11.09 -6.64 9.29
C SER A 30 -10.42 -7.37 10.45
N VAL A 31 -10.03 -6.65 11.51
CA VAL A 31 -9.38 -7.23 12.69
C VAL A 31 -10.28 -8.26 13.38
N GLN A 32 -11.60 -8.04 13.46
CA GLN A 32 -12.55 -9.01 14.02
C GLN A 32 -12.70 -10.25 13.12
N LYS A 33 -12.74 -10.07 11.80
CA LYS A 33 -12.78 -11.18 10.84
C LYS A 33 -11.48 -12.00 10.90
N ASP A 34 -10.34 -11.33 11.00
CA ASP A 34 -9.04 -11.96 11.15
C ASP A 34 -8.98 -12.71 12.49
N LYS A 35 -9.32 -12.07 13.61
CA LYS A 35 -9.39 -12.74 14.93
C LYS A 35 -10.31 -13.97 14.96
N ARG A 36 -11.43 -13.94 14.24
CA ARG A 36 -12.35 -15.10 14.12
C ARG A 36 -11.81 -16.20 13.20
N SER A 37 -10.97 -15.85 12.23
CA SER A 37 -10.29 -16.80 11.32
C SER A 37 -8.93 -17.30 11.84
N GLN A 38 -8.40 -16.70 12.91
CA GLN A 38 -7.01 -16.84 13.39
C GLN A 38 -6.92 -17.55 14.75
N GLN A 39 -7.77 -18.54 15.04
CA GLN A 39 -7.60 -19.38 16.24
C GLN A 39 -6.40 -20.34 16.19
N GLY A 40 -5.48 -20.23 15.21
CA GLY A 40 -4.30 -21.11 15.16
C GLY A 40 -3.26 -20.86 14.07
N ALA A 41 -3.00 -19.62 13.63
CA ALA A 41 -2.07 -19.37 12.53
C ALA A 41 -0.79 -18.64 12.96
N SER A 42 0.34 -19.28 12.61
CA SER A 42 1.73 -18.81 12.74
C SER A 42 1.96 -17.56 11.88
N SER A 43 2.97 -16.76 12.21
CA SER A 43 3.38 -15.55 11.49
C SER A 43 3.61 -15.72 9.98
N GLU A 44 3.72 -16.95 9.47
CA GLU A 44 3.78 -17.28 8.04
C GLU A 44 2.49 -16.95 7.27
N ASP A 45 1.31 -17.10 7.88
CA ASP A 45 0.00 -16.83 7.25
C ASP A 45 -0.25 -15.33 6.99
N TYR A 46 0.49 -14.46 7.67
CA TYR A 46 0.44 -13.00 7.45
C TYR A 46 1.28 -12.54 6.25
N LEU A 47 2.26 -13.33 5.82
CA LEU A 47 3.22 -12.98 4.76
C LEU A 47 2.92 -13.66 3.44
N PHE A 48 2.48 -14.92 3.49
CA PHE A 48 1.90 -15.62 2.33
C PHE A 48 0.40 -15.62 2.52
N GLY A 49 -0.23 -14.56 2.03
CA GLY A 49 -1.67 -14.44 2.07
C GLY A 49 -2.34 -15.66 1.40
N LYS A 50 -3.60 -15.89 1.78
CA LYS A 50 -4.34 -17.15 1.63
C LYS A 50 -4.78 -17.44 0.19
N GLY A 51 -3.92 -17.15 -0.79
CA GLY A 51 -4.26 -17.15 -2.20
C GLY A 51 -5.14 -15.95 -2.57
N GLU A 52 -4.79 -14.74 -2.11
CA GLU A 52 -5.52 -13.54 -2.53
C GLU A 52 -5.44 -13.37 -4.06
N PRO A 53 -6.54 -12.96 -4.70
CA PRO A 53 -6.54 -12.67 -6.13
C PRO A 53 -5.51 -11.61 -6.51
N TRP A 54 -4.93 -11.75 -7.71
CA TRP A 54 -3.88 -10.86 -8.23
C TRP A 54 -4.26 -9.37 -8.21
N TYR A 55 -5.54 -9.03 -8.39
CA TYR A 55 -6.02 -7.64 -8.37
C TYR A 55 -6.01 -7.03 -6.96
N ILE A 56 -6.21 -7.84 -5.92
CA ILE A 56 -6.11 -7.38 -4.51
C ILE A 56 -4.65 -7.10 -4.19
N ILE A 57 -3.74 -7.98 -4.61
CA ILE A 57 -2.30 -7.80 -4.45
C ILE A 57 -1.83 -6.54 -5.18
N GLY A 58 -2.26 -6.34 -6.43
CA GLY A 58 -1.95 -5.15 -7.21
C GLY A 58 -2.47 -3.85 -6.56
N ALA A 59 -3.71 -3.85 -6.08
CA ALA A 59 -4.29 -2.70 -5.38
C ALA A 59 -3.56 -2.39 -4.07
N ALA A 60 -3.12 -3.40 -3.32
CA ALA A 60 -2.37 -3.23 -2.08
C ALA A 60 -0.98 -2.61 -2.33
N ILE A 61 -0.26 -3.08 -3.36
CA ILE A 61 1.04 -2.51 -3.76
C ILE A 61 0.87 -1.05 -4.19
N PHE A 62 -0.16 -0.74 -4.97
CA PHE A 62 -0.45 0.63 -5.39
C PHE A 62 -0.81 1.54 -4.21
N ALA A 63 -1.68 1.08 -3.31
CA ALA A 63 -2.06 1.82 -2.10
C ALA A 63 -0.87 2.05 -1.15
N ALA A 64 0.09 1.13 -1.10
CA ALA A 64 1.30 1.28 -0.29
C ALA A 64 2.29 2.30 -0.87
N ASN A 65 2.23 2.58 -2.18
CA ASN A 65 3.10 3.54 -2.85
C ASN A 65 2.51 4.96 -2.86
N ILE A 66 1.19 5.10 -2.97
CA ILE A 66 0.52 6.41 -3.08
C ILE A 66 0.05 6.91 -1.71
N GLY A 67 0.82 7.82 -1.11
CA GLY A 67 0.48 8.51 0.12
C GLY A 67 -0.10 9.92 -0.07
N SER A 68 -0.62 10.51 1.01
CA SER A 68 -1.05 11.93 1.04
C SER A 68 0.06 12.89 0.62
N GLU A 69 1.31 12.49 0.86
CA GLU A 69 2.54 13.21 0.50
C GLU A 69 2.68 13.36 -1.03
N HIS A 70 2.43 12.28 -1.77
CA HIS A 70 2.45 12.31 -3.23
C HIS A 70 1.33 13.21 -3.76
N LEU A 71 0.11 13.11 -3.21
CA LEU A 71 -1.02 13.92 -3.69
C LEU A 71 -0.82 15.42 -3.46
N VAL A 72 -0.44 15.84 -2.25
CA VAL A 72 -0.24 17.26 -1.92
C VAL A 72 1.04 17.79 -2.57
N GLY A 73 2.10 16.98 -2.64
CA GLY A 73 3.37 17.35 -3.26
C GLY A 73 3.28 17.49 -4.79
N LEU A 74 2.57 16.58 -5.47
CA LEU A 74 2.34 16.66 -6.91
C LEU A 74 1.40 17.80 -7.27
N ALA A 75 0.35 18.05 -6.47
CA ALA A 75 -0.52 19.21 -6.68
C ALA A 75 0.25 20.53 -6.53
N GLY A 76 1.13 20.64 -5.52
CA GLY A 76 1.97 21.81 -5.29
C GLY A 76 3.02 22.04 -6.37
N THR A 77 3.71 20.98 -6.80
CA THR A 77 4.70 21.07 -7.89
C THR A 77 4.04 21.31 -9.24
N GLY A 78 2.88 20.72 -9.51
CA GLY A 78 2.07 20.99 -10.69
C GLY A 78 1.62 22.46 -10.77
N ALA A 79 1.22 23.06 -9.65
CA ALA A 79 0.84 24.47 -9.60
C ALA A 79 2.04 25.42 -9.81
N LYS A 80 3.26 25.01 -9.43
CA LYS A 80 4.45 25.86 -9.46
C LYS A 80 5.29 25.71 -10.74
N SER A 81 5.44 24.50 -11.25
CA SER A 81 6.32 24.17 -12.39
C SER A 81 5.61 23.48 -13.56
N GLY A 82 4.28 23.32 -13.52
CA GLY A 82 3.51 22.66 -14.55
C GLY A 82 3.67 21.14 -14.57
N VAL A 83 3.27 20.51 -15.69
CA VAL A 83 3.10 19.05 -15.82
C VAL A 83 4.43 18.28 -15.95
N GLY A 84 5.58 18.94 -15.89
CA GLY A 84 6.90 18.30 -16.07
C GLY A 84 7.19 17.21 -15.03
N MET A 85 6.74 17.39 -13.78
CA MET A 85 6.89 16.40 -12.71
C MET A 85 6.04 15.14 -12.92
N ALA A 86 5.02 15.17 -13.79
CA ALA A 86 4.23 13.98 -14.10
C ALA A 86 5.06 12.89 -14.79
N HIS A 87 6.19 13.25 -15.42
CA HIS A 87 7.11 12.27 -15.99
C HIS A 87 7.73 11.35 -14.94
N TRP A 88 7.92 11.85 -13.71
CA TRP A 88 8.48 11.07 -12.61
C TRP A 88 7.53 9.95 -12.16
N GLU A 89 6.24 10.28 -12.01
CA GLU A 89 5.20 9.32 -11.66
C GLU A 89 4.91 8.33 -12.81
N MET A 90 5.07 8.77 -14.07
CA MET A 90 4.93 7.89 -15.22
C MET A 90 5.97 6.78 -15.27
N GLN A 91 7.10 6.86 -14.54
CA GLN A 91 8.09 5.78 -14.47
C GLN A 91 7.67 4.60 -13.58
N GLY A 92 6.48 4.68 -12.93
CA GLY A 92 5.96 3.60 -12.09
C GLY A 92 5.86 2.23 -12.77
N TRP A 93 5.82 2.16 -14.11
CA TRP A 93 5.86 0.91 -14.87
C TRP A 93 7.10 0.05 -14.60
N MET A 94 8.20 0.64 -14.10
CA MET A 94 9.40 -0.10 -13.70
C MET A 94 9.11 -1.16 -12.63
N ILE A 95 8.06 -0.99 -11.81
CA ILE A 95 7.67 -2.00 -10.83
C ILE A 95 7.29 -3.34 -11.48
N LEU A 96 6.81 -3.33 -12.72
CA LEU A 96 6.50 -4.54 -13.48
C LEU A 96 7.78 -5.31 -13.84
N LEU A 97 8.85 -4.59 -14.21
CA LEU A 97 10.15 -5.19 -14.47
C LEU A 97 10.79 -5.74 -13.19
N LEU A 98 10.73 -4.98 -12.09
CA LEU A 98 11.22 -5.47 -10.80
C LEU A 98 10.41 -6.66 -10.32
N GLY A 99 9.09 -6.64 -10.45
CA GLY A 99 8.22 -7.77 -10.12
C GLY A 99 8.61 -9.02 -10.91
N TRP A 100 8.80 -8.90 -12.22
CA TRP A 100 9.19 -10.03 -13.06
C TRP A 100 10.57 -10.61 -12.71
N LEU A 101 11.54 -9.77 -12.35
CA LEU A 101 12.89 -10.23 -12.00
C LEU A 101 12.97 -10.79 -10.57
N PHE A 102 12.43 -10.05 -9.60
CA PHE A 102 12.62 -10.34 -8.17
C PHE A 102 11.63 -11.38 -7.64
N VAL A 103 10.38 -11.44 -8.11
CA VAL A 103 9.40 -12.45 -7.67
C VAL A 103 9.89 -13.89 -7.86
N PRO A 104 10.35 -14.31 -9.06
CA PRO A 104 10.84 -15.68 -9.25
C PRO A 104 12.14 -15.94 -8.47
N PHE A 105 12.98 -14.92 -8.31
CA PHE A 105 14.20 -15.02 -7.50
C PHE A 105 13.89 -15.29 -6.03
N TYR A 106 12.96 -14.53 -5.43
CA TYR A 106 12.51 -14.74 -4.04
C TYR A 106 11.81 -16.09 -3.87
N GLN A 107 10.97 -16.51 -4.82
CA GLN A 107 10.33 -17.83 -4.78
C GLN A 107 11.36 -18.96 -4.85
N LEU A 108 12.39 -18.83 -5.69
CA LEU A 108 13.47 -19.81 -5.80
C LEU A 108 14.33 -19.87 -4.54
N LEU A 109 14.66 -18.73 -3.93
CA LEU A 109 15.38 -18.68 -2.65
C LEU A 109 14.56 -19.27 -1.51
N ASN A 110 13.26 -18.99 -1.45
CA ASN A 110 12.38 -19.58 -0.45
C ASN A 110 12.34 -21.11 -0.58
N ASN A 111 12.17 -21.63 -1.80
CA ASN A 111 12.11 -23.08 -2.04
C ASN A 111 13.44 -23.81 -1.83
N LYS A 112 14.59 -23.18 -2.10
CA LYS A 112 15.91 -23.82 -1.97
C LYS A 112 16.54 -23.69 -0.59
N MET A 113 16.29 -22.58 0.12
CA MET A 113 17.03 -22.23 1.34
C MET A 113 16.13 -22.09 2.56
N GLY A 114 14.80 -22.19 2.41
CA GLY A 114 13.83 -22.27 3.50
C GLY A 114 13.97 -21.16 4.53
N LYS A 115 13.28 -20.02 4.32
CA LYS A 115 13.07 -18.87 5.25
C LYS A 115 13.66 -17.51 4.88
N ILE A 116 14.10 -17.27 3.64
CA ILE A 116 14.40 -15.89 3.24
C ILE A 116 13.09 -15.21 2.83
N ILE A 117 12.34 -14.76 3.85
CA ILE A 117 11.00 -14.15 3.70
C ILE A 117 11.10 -12.62 3.83
N THR A 118 12.12 -12.13 4.52
CA THR A 118 12.30 -10.69 4.78
C THR A 118 13.60 -10.17 4.16
N MET A 119 13.62 -8.87 3.82
CA MET A 119 14.83 -8.21 3.31
C MET A 119 16.05 -8.34 4.25
N PRO A 120 15.90 -8.20 5.58
CA PRO A 120 17.00 -8.43 6.51
C PRO A 120 17.59 -9.84 6.45
N ASP A 121 16.76 -10.89 6.26
CA ASP A 121 17.25 -12.27 6.18
C ASP A 121 18.05 -12.51 4.90
N PHE A 122 17.65 -11.88 3.79
CA PHE A 122 18.43 -11.90 2.54
C PHE A 122 19.81 -11.26 2.71
N LEU A 123 19.87 -10.11 3.38
CA LEU A 123 21.13 -9.40 3.62
C LEU A 123 22.06 -10.18 4.56
N LYS A 124 21.52 -10.84 5.60
CA LYS A 124 22.31 -11.72 6.46
C LYS A 124 22.98 -12.82 5.65
N TYR A 125 22.24 -13.51 4.78
CA TYR A 125 22.80 -14.61 3.98
C TYR A 125 23.82 -14.15 2.91
N ARG A 126 23.67 -12.94 2.37
CA ARG A 126 24.59 -12.42 1.35
C ARG A 126 25.93 -11.97 1.93
N TYR A 127 25.92 -11.45 3.15
CA TYR A 127 27.08 -10.78 3.74
C TYR A 127 27.64 -11.48 4.98
N THR A 128 27.05 -12.58 5.44
CA THR A 128 27.52 -13.42 6.55
C THR A 128 27.40 -14.88 6.18
#